data_AF-A0A8S3DRV7-F1
#
_entry.id   AF-A0A8S3DRV7-F1
#
_cell.length_a   1.000
_cell.length_b   1.000
_cell.length_c   1.000
_cell.angle_alpha   90.00
_cell.angle_beta   90.00
_cell.angle_gamma   90.00
#
_symmetry.space_group_name_H-M   'P 1'
#
loop_
_entity.id
_entity.type
_entity.pdbx_description
1 polymer ?
#
loop_
_entity_poly.entity_id
_entity_poly.type
_entity_poly.pdbx_seq_one_letter_code
_entity_poly.pdbx_strand_id
1 'polypeptide(L)'
;MADNDEYDRFLQTHEFQLLVNNIPKHFYRRLYEKMKNEIFDSGSYFQLCPADDDDEELEGTYNAERRYYVSTLQDIVLDPHNDENAIFLIDHAWTYRIKDARNNLTTIPTLYERMASLMNIDAETKEDGIELVLQRMWKYNQTYTLTSTQVETQRDCEETYEPYW
;
A
#
# COMPACT_ATOMS: atom_id res chain seq x y z
N MET A 1 -14.83 1.99 28.60
CA MET A 1 -16.03 1.33 28.04
C MET A 1 -16.13 1.63 26.55
N ALA A 2 -16.25 2.90 26.13
CA ALA A 2 -16.33 3.26 24.70
C ALA A 2 -15.20 2.68 23.80
N ASP A 3 -13.95 2.68 24.27
CA ASP A 3 -12.82 2.13 23.48
C ASP A 3 -12.89 0.60 23.28
N ASN A 4 -13.39 -0.13 24.28
CA ASN A 4 -13.63 -1.57 24.11
C ASN A 4 -14.80 -1.83 23.15
N ASP A 5 -15.85 -1.03 23.21
CA ASP A 5 -16.99 -1.16 22.30
C ASP A 5 -16.57 -0.86 20.84
N GLU A 6 -15.67 0.10 20.63
CA GLU A 6 -15.10 0.39 19.31
C GLU A 6 -14.17 -0.71 18.81
N TYR A 7 -13.34 -1.27 19.69
CA TYR A 7 -12.51 -2.43 19.37
C TYR A 7 -13.34 -3.65 18.99
N ASP A 8 -14.44 -3.91 19.70
CA ASP A 8 -15.35 -5.01 19.38
C ASP A 8 -16.01 -4.82 18.00
N ARG A 9 -16.40 -3.58 17.65
CA ARG A 9 -16.89 -3.26 16.29
C ARG A 9 -15.80 -3.45 15.23
N PHE A 10 -14.57 -3.09 15.53
CA PHE A 10 -13.43 -3.34 14.65
C PHE A 10 -13.27 -4.85 14.38
N LEU A 11 -13.30 -5.68 15.44
CA LEU A 11 -13.22 -7.14 15.27
C LEU A 11 -14.40 -7.70 14.49
N GLN A 12 -15.63 -7.27 14.78
CA GLN A 12 -16.81 -7.71 14.02
C GLN A 12 -16.67 -7.44 12.51
N THR A 13 -15.98 -6.36 12.14
CA THR A 13 -15.80 -5.96 10.73
C THR A 13 -14.60 -6.65 10.08
N HIS A 14 -13.48 -6.76 10.80
CA HIS A 14 -12.17 -7.08 10.22
C HIS A 14 -11.61 -8.43 10.66
N GLU A 15 -12.19 -9.14 11.64
CA GLU A 15 -11.63 -10.40 12.15
C GLU A 15 -11.40 -11.44 11.04
N PHE A 16 -12.33 -11.55 10.09
CA PHE A 16 -12.17 -12.44 8.95
C PHE A 16 -10.95 -12.07 8.09
N GLN A 17 -10.74 -10.77 7.84
CA GLN A 17 -9.58 -10.28 7.07
C GLN A 17 -8.27 -10.57 7.82
N LEU A 18 -8.24 -10.34 9.12
CA LEU A 18 -7.07 -10.62 9.96
C LEU A 18 -6.73 -12.11 9.99
N LEU A 19 -7.75 -12.97 10.09
CA LEU A 19 -7.58 -14.42 10.08
C LEU A 19 -7.04 -14.94 8.74
N VAL A 20 -7.63 -14.53 7.62
CA VAL A 20 -7.22 -14.99 6.28
C VAL A 20 -5.80 -14.53 5.93
N ASN A 21 -5.37 -13.37 6.46
CA ASN A 21 -3.99 -12.88 6.33
C ASN A 21 -3.03 -13.45 7.40
N ASN A 22 -3.46 -14.41 8.20
CA ASN A 22 -2.69 -15.05 9.26
C ASN A 22 -2.07 -14.06 10.26
N ILE A 23 -2.78 -12.97 10.60
CA ILE A 23 -2.34 -12.04 11.64
C ILE A 23 -2.63 -12.66 13.01
N PRO A 24 -1.62 -12.85 13.89
CA PRO A 24 -1.86 -13.34 15.24
C PRO A 24 -2.75 -12.44 16.10
N LYS A 25 -3.59 -13.05 16.94
CA LYS A 25 -4.58 -12.33 17.78
C LYS A 25 -3.99 -11.30 18.73
N HIS A 26 -2.76 -11.53 19.23
CA HIS A 26 -2.11 -10.58 20.13
C HIS A 26 -1.78 -9.24 19.47
N PHE A 27 -1.75 -9.18 18.12
CA PHE A 27 -1.58 -7.92 17.39
C PHE A 27 -2.87 -7.13 17.18
N TYR A 28 -4.05 -7.74 17.38
CA TYR A 28 -5.33 -7.14 16.95
C TYR A 28 -5.60 -5.82 17.67
N ARG A 29 -5.36 -5.78 18.98
CA ARG A 29 -5.52 -4.56 19.78
C ARG A 29 -4.59 -3.47 19.27
N ARG A 30 -3.31 -3.80 19.07
CA ARG A 30 -2.32 -2.83 18.62
C ARG A 30 -2.60 -2.31 17.22
N LEU A 31 -3.04 -3.19 16.33
CA LEU A 31 -3.43 -2.83 14.97
C LEU A 31 -4.64 -1.89 14.97
N TYR A 32 -5.66 -2.17 15.78
CA TYR A 32 -6.81 -1.29 15.97
C TYR A 32 -6.38 0.10 16.45
N GLU A 33 -5.51 0.19 17.46
CA GLU A 33 -5.00 1.47 17.98
C GLU A 33 -4.26 2.25 16.90
N LYS A 34 -3.42 1.59 16.11
CA LYS A 34 -2.69 2.24 15.02
C LYS A 34 -3.62 2.72 13.92
N MET A 35 -4.59 1.91 13.50
CA MET A 35 -5.57 2.30 12.48
C MET A 35 -6.49 3.43 12.94
N LYS A 36 -7.00 3.37 14.19
CA LYS A 36 -7.86 4.41 14.77
C LYS A 36 -7.17 5.77 14.87
N ASN A 37 -5.87 5.76 15.12
CA ASN A 37 -5.07 6.98 15.29
C ASN A 37 -4.22 7.33 14.05
N GLU A 38 -4.41 6.63 12.93
CA GLU A 38 -3.65 6.83 11.68
C GLU A 38 -2.11 6.79 11.87
N ILE A 39 -1.64 5.85 12.70
CA ILE A 39 -0.21 5.67 13.02
C ILE A 39 0.43 4.76 11.97
N PHE A 40 1.12 5.36 11.00
CA PHE A 40 1.91 4.67 9.97
C PHE A 40 3.40 4.71 10.31
N ASP A 41 3.83 3.83 11.20
CA ASP A 41 5.13 3.90 11.84
C ASP A 41 6.26 3.16 11.12
N SER A 42 5.97 2.42 10.04
CA SER A 42 6.98 1.61 9.34
C SER A 42 8.23 2.40 8.95
N GLY A 43 8.08 3.64 8.49
CA GLY A 43 9.19 4.50 8.06
C GLY A 43 10.10 4.98 9.19
N SER A 44 9.71 4.81 10.46
CA SER A 44 10.59 5.08 11.60
C SER A 44 11.50 3.89 11.94
N TYR A 45 11.14 2.69 11.48
CA TYR A 45 11.83 1.45 11.79
C TYR A 45 12.55 0.84 10.60
N PHE A 46 12.02 1.02 9.39
CA PHE A 46 12.51 0.37 8.20
C PHE A 46 12.60 1.33 7.01
N GLN A 47 13.56 1.03 6.14
CA GLN A 47 13.68 1.65 4.82
C GLN A 47 13.93 0.59 3.76
N LEU A 48 13.51 0.87 2.52
CA LEU A 48 13.89 0.09 1.36
C LEU A 48 15.19 0.64 0.79
N CYS A 49 16.20 -0.22 0.72
CA CYS A 49 17.48 0.10 0.10
C CYS A 49 17.58 -0.65 -1.24
N PRO A 50 18.03 0.00 -2.33
CA PRO A 50 18.38 -0.72 -3.54
C PRO A 50 19.47 -1.74 -3.22
N ALA A 51 19.34 -2.95 -3.72
CA ALA A 51 20.48 -3.86 -3.77
C ALA A 51 21.50 -3.23 -4.71
N ASP A 52 22.75 -3.10 -4.27
CA ASP A 52 23.85 -2.69 -5.13
C ASP A 52 24.01 -3.76 -6.21
N ASP A 53 23.40 -3.55 -7.37
CA ASP A 53 23.79 -4.26 -8.58
C ASP A 53 25.02 -3.48 -9.08
N ASP A 54 26.21 -4.08 -8.99
CA ASP A 54 27.53 -3.51 -9.39
C ASP A 54 27.63 -3.07 -10.87
N ASP A 55 26.52 -3.04 -11.61
CA ASP A 55 26.45 -2.56 -12.98
C ASP A 55 26.33 -1.02 -13.00
N GLU A 56 27.48 -0.36 -12.81
CA GLU A 56 27.70 1.09 -12.99
C GLU A 56 27.17 1.62 -14.35
N GLU A 57 26.96 0.77 -15.36
CA GLU A 57 26.42 1.18 -16.66
C GLU A 57 24.91 1.52 -16.65
N LEU A 58 24.17 1.17 -15.60
CA LEU A 58 22.72 1.45 -15.47
C LEU A 58 22.40 2.74 -14.70
N GLU A 59 23.38 3.60 -14.41
CA GLU A 59 23.20 4.83 -13.62
C GLU A 59 22.19 5.84 -14.24
N GLY A 60 21.78 5.65 -15.50
CA GLY A 60 20.85 6.54 -16.20
C GLY A 60 19.61 5.86 -16.80
N THR A 61 19.40 4.55 -16.63
CA THR A 61 18.26 3.86 -17.25
C THR A 61 17.41 3.10 -16.24
N TYR A 62 16.11 3.22 -16.41
CA TYR A 62 15.10 2.55 -15.61
C TYR A 62 15.26 1.02 -15.67
N ASN A 63 15.58 0.40 -14.54
CA ASN A 63 15.62 -1.06 -14.39
C ASN A 63 14.40 -1.55 -13.58
N ALA A 64 13.43 -2.18 -14.26
CA ALA A 64 12.25 -2.78 -13.63
C ALA A 64 12.59 -3.98 -12.73
N GLU A 65 13.79 -4.55 -12.88
CA GLU A 65 14.28 -5.72 -12.16
C GLU A 65 15.16 -5.33 -10.96
N ARG A 66 15.35 -4.02 -10.70
CA ARG A 66 16.11 -3.55 -9.54
C ARG A 66 15.53 -4.15 -8.27
N ARG A 67 16.36 -4.89 -7.55
CA ARG A 67 15.99 -5.54 -6.29
C ARG A 67 16.12 -4.56 -5.15
N TYR A 68 15.26 -4.70 -4.15
CA TYR A 68 15.32 -3.92 -2.92
C TYR A 68 15.41 -4.88 -1.74
N TYR A 69 16.15 -4.48 -0.71
CA TYR A 69 16.13 -5.12 0.60
C TYR A 69 15.58 -4.15 1.65
N VAL A 70 14.99 -4.71 2.70
CA VAL A 70 14.51 -3.95 3.84
C VAL A 70 15.68 -3.82 4.84
N SER A 71 16.00 -2.59 5.23
CA SER A 71 17.01 -2.29 6.24
C SER A 71 16.35 -1.68 7.47
N THR A 72 16.82 -2.06 8.67
CA THR A 72 16.36 -1.48 9.93
C THR A 72 17.06 -0.16 10.20
N LEU A 73 16.31 0.87 10.57
CA LEU A 73 16.81 2.19 10.92
C LEU A 73 17.23 2.30 12.39
N GLN A 74 16.75 1.38 13.22
CA GLN A 74 17.02 1.33 14.65
C GLN A 74 17.50 -0.06 15.02
N ASP A 75 18.36 -0.14 16.03
CA ASP A 75 18.76 -1.41 16.63
C ASP A 75 17.62 -1.89 17.53
N ILE A 76 16.71 -2.68 16.96
CA ILE A 76 15.51 -3.19 17.64
C ILE A 76 15.48 -4.71 17.58
N VAL A 77 15.26 -5.33 18.73
CA VAL A 77 15.01 -6.77 18.85
C VAL A 77 13.51 -6.94 19.13
N LEU A 78 12.79 -7.45 18.13
CA LEU A 78 11.36 -7.72 18.23
C LEU A 78 11.14 -9.21 18.43
N ASP A 79 10.29 -9.56 19.39
CA ASP A 79 9.77 -10.91 19.54
C ASP A 79 8.35 -10.96 18.95
N PRO A 80 8.16 -11.50 17.73
CA PRO A 80 6.84 -11.52 17.10
C PRO A 80 5.81 -12.37 17.85
N HIS A 81 6.23 -13.20 18.80
CA HIS A 81 5.31 -14.03 19.60
C HIS A 81 4.87 -13.37 20.91
N ASN A 82 5.68 -12.47 21.46
CA ASN A 82 5.45 -11.90 22.78
C ASN A 82 5.36 -10.36 22.80
N ASP A 83 5.77 -9.67 21.73
CA ASP A 83 5.69 -8.22 21.62
C ASP A 83 4.54 -7.81 20.69
N GLU A 84 3.51 -7.21 21.26
CA GLU A 84 2.35 -6.68 20.53
C GLU A 84 2.71 -5.53 19.57
N ASN A 85 3.89 -4.89 19.73
CA ASN A 85 4.37 -3.82 18.87
C ASN A 85 5.11 -4.32 17.62
N ALA A 86 5.37 -5.62 17.51
CA ALA A 86 6.03 -6.23 16.35
C ALA A 86 5.14 -6.33 15.09
N ILE A 87 4.24 -5.34 14.90
CA ILE A 87 3.39 -5.16 13.73
C ILE A 87 3.46 -3.69 13.33
N PHE A 88 3.69 -3.40 12.05
CA PHE A 88 3.91 -2.03 11.56
C PHE A 88 2.93 -1.69 10.46
N LEU A 89 2.47 -0.44 10.43
CA LEU A 89 1.60 0.04 9.37
C LEU A 89 2.38 0.92 8.39
N ILE A 90 2.12 0.69 7.12
CA ILE A 90 2.52 1.52 5.99
C ILE A 90 1.26 1.91 5.24
N ASP A 91 1.20 3.15 4.76
CA ASP A 91 0.10 3.60 3.92
C ASP A 91 0.26 3.12 2.46
N HIS A 92 -0.83 3.12 1.71
CA HIS A 92 -0.79 2.88 0.28
C HIS A 92 -0.10 4.06 -0.42
N ALA A 93 0.88 3.76 -1.29
CA ALA A 93 1.60 4.81 -2.00
C ALA A 93 0.65 5.69 -2.83
N TRP A 94 -0.29 5.06 -3.53
CA TRP A 94 -1.32 5.70 -4.33
C TRP A 94 -2.44 4.73 -4.74
N THR A 95 -3.70 5.05 -4.41
CA THR A 95 -4.90 4.34 -4.89
C THR A 95 -5.65 5.19 -5.90
N TYR A 96 -6.01 4.62 -7.06
CA TYR A 96 -6.64 5.38 -8.13
C TYR A 96 -7.40 4.49 -9.12
N ARG A 97 -8.24 5.12 -9.95
CA ARG A 97 -8.77 4.53 -11.18
C ARG A 97 -7.96 5.07 -12.36
N ILE A 98 -7.76 4.25 -13.39
CA ILE A 98 -6.92 4.61 -14.55
C ILE A 98 -7.32 5.96 -15.16
N LYS A 99 -8.63 6.22 -15.31
CA LYS A 99 -9.14 7.49 -15.85
C LYS A 99 -8.77 8.74 -15.04
N ASP A 100 -8.55 8.58 -13.74
CA ASP A 100 -8.26 9.67 -12.80
C ASP A 100 -6.74 9.83 -12.58
N ALA A 101 -5.94 8.88 -13.07
CA ALA A 101 -4.50 8.78 -12.80
C ALA A 101 -3.74 10.06 -13.18
N ARG A 102 -3.97 10.56 -14.41
CA ARG A 102 -3.33 11.79 -14.89
C ARG A 102 -3.74 12.99 -14.04
N ASN A 103 -5.04 13.16 -13.79
CA ASN A 103 -5.54 14.29 -13.02
C ASN A 103 -4.95 14.29 -11.60
N ASN A 104 -4.86 13.12 -10.97
CA ASN A 104 -4.24 12.96 -9.66
C ASN A 104 -2.78 13.41 -9.67
N LEU A 105 -1.97 12.97 -10.64
CA LEU A 105 -0.55 13.35 -10.75
C LEU A 105 -0.35 14.86 -10.98
N THR A 106 -1.32 15.51 -11.62
CA THR A 106 -1.29 16.97 -11.84
C THR A 106 -1.75 17.75 -10.61
N THR A 107 -2.80 17.29 -9.93
CA THR A 107 -3.52 18.10 -8.92
C THR A 107 -3.15 17.77 -7.49
N ILE A 108 -2.80 16.53 -7.19
CA ILE A 108 -2.42 16.12 -5.84
C ILE A 108 -0.99 16.59 -5.57
N PRO A 109 -0.78 17.47 -4.57
CA PRO A 109 0.56 17.94 -4.24
C PRO A 109 1.50 16.78 -3.94
N THR A 110 2.75 16.89 -4.38
CA THR A 110 3.86 15.95 -4.12
C THR A 110 3.67 14.52 -4.64
N LEU A 111 2.51 14.17 -5.21
CA LEU A 111 2.25 12.82 -5.71
C LEU A 111 3.15 12.48 -6.89
N TYR A 112 3.24 13.37 -7.87
CA TYR A 112 4.12 13.19 -9.03
C TYR A 112 5.56 12.97 -8.59
N GLU A 113 6.08 13.85 -7.72
CA GLU A 113 7.46 13.83 -7.25
C GLU A 113 7.78 12.49 -6.55
N ARG A 114 6.86 11.99 -5.72
CA ARG A 114 6.98 10.68 -5.08
C ARG A 114 6.95 9.53 -6.08
N MET A 115 6.03 9.54 -7.05
CA MET A 115 5.94 8.48 -8.06
C MET A 115 7.15 8.48 -8.99
N ALA A 116 7.63 9.65 -9.40
CA ALA A 116 8.84 9.78 -10.20
C ALA A 116 10.07 9.24 -9.46
N SER A 117 10.23 9.59 -8.18
CA SER A 117 11.31 9.07 -7.35
C SER A 117 11.23 7.55 -7.18
N LEU A 118 10.05 7.01 -6.85
CA LEU A 118 9.84 5.57 -6.68
C LEU A 118 10.11 4.78 -7.97
N MET A 119 9.80 5.38 -9.11
CA MET A 119 9.95 4.77 -10.43
C MET A 119 11.27 5.15 -11.12
N ASN A 120 12.18 5.83 -10.41
CA ASN A 120 13.46 6.33 -10.92
C ASN A 120 13.31 7.06 -12.28
N ILE A 121 12.36 7.98 -12.35
CA ILE A 121 12.08 8.82 -13.51
C ILE A 121 12.80 10.15 -13.32
N ASP A 122 13.76 10.41 -14.18
CA ASP A 122 14.38 11.72 -14.36
C ASP A 122 13.82 12.34 -15.65
N ALA A 123 13.16 13.49 -15.53
CA ALA A 123 12.49 14.17 -16.64
C ALA A 123 12.70 15.68 -16.52
N GLU A 124 12.97 16.33 -17.65
CA GLU A 124 13.23 17.78 -17.71
C GLU A 124 12.01 18.61 -17.30
N THR A 125 10.80 18.11 -17.62
CA THR A 125 9.54 18.76 -17.30
C THR A 125 8.62 17.83 -16.52
N LYS A 126 7.74 18.42 -15.69
CA LYS A 126 6.73 17.66 -14.95
C LYS A 126 5.78 16.94 -15.89
N GLU A 127 5.39 17.57 -16.99
CA GLU A 127 4.49 17.00 -17.99
C GLU A 127 5.07 15.73 -18.64
N ASP A 128 6.35 15.76 -19.03
CA ASP A 128 7.04 14.59 -19.56
C ASP A 128 7.19 13.49 -18.50
N GLY A 129 7.51 13.88 -17.26
CA GLY A 129 7.59 12.95 -16.13
C GLY A 129 6.25 12.27 -15.85
N ILE A 130 5.14 12.99 -15.89
CA ILE A 130 3.78 12.43 -15.72
C ILE A 130 3.50 11.38 -16.80
N GLU A 131 3.87 11.67 -18.06
CA GLU A 131 3.70 10.71 -19.14
C GLU A 131 4.52 9.43 -18.90
N LEU A 132 5.78 9.57 -18.48
CA LEU A 132 6.64 8.43 -18.14
C LEU A 132 6.08 7.61 -16.97
N VAL A 133 5.52 8.26 -15.94
CA VAL A 133 4.84 7.58 -14.83
C VAL A 133 3.67 6.76 -15.37
N LEU A 134 2.78 7.36 -16.16
CA LEU A 134 1.60 6.68 -16.70
C LEU A 134 1.97 5.50 -17.62
N GLN A 135 3.05 5.62 -18.39
CA GLN A 135 3.56 4.55 -19.26
C GLN A 135 4.19 3.38 -18.49
N ARG A 136 4.74 3.63 -17.29
CA ARG A 136 5.49 2.63 -16.51
C ARG A 136 4.71 2.09 -15.31
N MET A 137 3.64 2.75 -14.86
CA MET A 137 2.95 2.41 -13.61
C MET A 137 2.38 0.98 -13.60
N TRP A 138 2.01 0.43 -14.77
CA TRP A 138 1.49 -0.93 -14.89
C TRP A 138 2.47 -2.00 -14.36
N LYS A 139 3.77 -1.71 -14.33
CA LYS A 139 4.81 -2.62 -13.80
C LYS A 139 4.75 -2.74 -12.28
N TYR A 140 4.14 -1.76 -11.60
CA TYR A 140 4.09 -1.66 -10.14
C TYR A 140 2.68 -1.87 -9.58
N ASN A 141 1.66 -1.68 -10.42
CA ASN A 141 0.28 -1.72 -9.97
C ASN A 141 -0.14 -3.12 -9.56
N GLN A 142 -0.72 -3.20 -8.36
CA GLN A 142 -1.61 -4.29 -7.99
C GLN A 142 -3.04 -3.88 -8.31
N THR A 143 -3.87 -4.84 -8.70
CA THR A 143 -5.30 -4.62 -8.92
C THR A 143 -6.10 -5.32 -7.84
N TYR A 144 -7.15 -4.67 -7.37
CA TYR A 144 -8.11 -5.26 -6.46
C TYR A 144 -9.52 -4.87 -6.90
N THR A 145 -10.46 -5.78 -6.66
CA THR A 145 -11.87 -5.54 -6.90
C THR A 145 -12.55 -5.40 -5.56
N LEU A 146 -13.20 -4.26 -5.33
CA LEU A 146 -14.12 -4.11 -4.21
C LEU A 146 -15.44 -4.74 -4.60
N THR A 147 -15.62 -6.01 -4.27
CA THR A 147 -16.97 -6.56 -4.20
C THR A 147 -17.63 -5.88 -3.02
N SER A 148 -18.50 -4.92 -3.29
CA SER A 148 -19.38 -4.36 -2.26
C SER A 148 -20.41 -5.43 -1.92
N THR A 149 -20.02 -6.50 -1.23
CA THR A 149 -20.97 -7.24 -0.41
C THR A 149 -21.26 -6.37 0.79
N GLN A 150 -22.10 -5.36 0.58
CA GLN A 150 -23.12 -5.14 1.60
C GLN A 150 -23.78 -6.51 1.77
N VAL A 151 -23.74 -7.06 2.98
CA VAL A 151 -24.64 -8.14 3.35
C VAL A 151 -26.04 -7.52 3.39
N GLU A 152 -26.56 -7.18 2.21
CA GLU A 152 -27.95 -6.86 2.00
C GLU A 152 -28.67 -8.18 1.84
N THR A 153 -29.55 -8.40 2.79
CA THR A 153 -30.46 -9.54 2.89
C THR A 153 -31.27 -9.61 1.58
N GLN A 154 -31.12 -10.72 0.85
CA GLN A 154 -31.98 -11.19 -0.25
C GLN A 154 -32.76 -10.12 -1.03
N ARG A 155 -32.32 -9.82 -2.25
CA ARG A 155 -33.24 -9.72 -3.39
C ARG A 155 -32.60 -10.32 -4.64
N ASP A 156 -33.24 -11.39 -5.12
CA ASP A 156 -33.09 -11.91 -6.46
C ASP A 156 -33.23 -10.78 -7.48
N CYS A 157 -32.34 -10.72 -8.47
CA CYS A 157 -32.63 -10.33 -9.85
C CYS A 157 -31.46 -10.76 -10.74
N GLU A 158 -31.72 -11.67 -11.67
CA GLU A 158 -30.86 -11.99 -12.81
C GLU A 158 -30.61 -10.73 -13.64
N GLU A 159 -29.36 -10.36 -13.86
CA GLU A 159 -28.99 -9.53 -15.00
C GLU A 159 -27.67 -10.03 -15.61
N THR A 160 -27.76 -10.23 -16.92
CA THR A 160 -26.83 -10.94 -17.80
C THR A 160 -25.44 -10.28 -17.88
N TYR A 161 -24.41 -11.11 -17.75
CA TYR A 161 -23.01 -10.78 -17.96
C TYR A 161 -22.71 -10.54 -19.45
N GLU A 162 -22.21 -9.35 -19.81
CA GLU A 162 -21.53 -9.12 -21.10
C GLU A 162 -20.06 -8.71 -20.85
N PRO A 163 -19.08 -9.49 -21.37
CA PRO A 163 -17.67 -9.14 -21.27
C PRO A 163 -17.27 -8.19 -22.41
N TYR A 164 -16.81 -7.00 -22.06
CA TYR A 164 -16.06 -6.15 -22.99
C TYR A 164 -14.59 -6.57 -22.98
N TRP A 165 -14.15 -7.04 -24.14
CA TRP A 165 -12.75 -7.05 -24.58
C TRP A 165 -12.57 -5.86 -25.52
#